data_AF-A0A7V8QQ15-F1
#
_entry.id   AF-A0A7V8QQ15-F1
#
_cell.length_a   1.000
_cell.length_b   1.000
_cell.length_c   1.000
_cell.angle_alpha   90.00
_cell.angle_beta   90.00
_cell.angle_gamma   90.00
#
_symmetry.space_group_name_H-M   'P 1'
#
loop_
_entity.id
_entity.type
_entity.pdbx_description
1 polymer ?
#
loop_
_entity_poly.entity_id
_entity_poly.type
_entity_poly.pdbx_seq_one_letter_code
_entity_poly.pdbx_strand_id
1 'polypeptide(L)'
;MTKKIEKLFKSYRDQLLHLAKLYSVVEIKSYARSSKRLTISQLELLLIKNHIKLPNNRSSDKAIAKQELRESTITNVYLTFCIIFFIGSLILTRPYIKKIVNEVKFTYVAEEYKQVKDNKKIEKIEKIEKTEKPEVKQEYENTISLNAKTTINLFNDLGYDLKAVRAGQKVKPIYLTKLPKDINSLGNTKEKRDLFIKILLPLVLAENAKITDDRERLFSILNKNFNTIGERVWLKRRFVEYKIEDKDLSKLKMRMDIIPVSIAIAQAANESGWGTSRFALEGNALFGQWTWSKKGLSPKNKDPNKTHKVLQFQILRASVEAYKNNLNTHNAYREFREKRAQLRGKNGEIIGLDLTKYLKKYASIGEKYVEILESIINKNSLVDFDKANLLPTRIKKGVEL
;
A
#
# COMPACT_ATOMS: atom_id res chain seq x y z
N MET A 1 -13.87 -4.58 62.42
CA MET A 1 -14.08 -4.20 63.84
C MET A 1 -15.08 -5.18 64.46
N THR A 2 -14.71 -6.46 64.62
CA THR A 2 -15.63 -7.54 64.16
C THR A 2 -15.99 -8.65 65.15
N LYS A 3 -15.47 -8.67 66.39
CA LYS A 3 -15.87 -9.64 67.45
C LYS A 3 -15.95 -9.07 68.88
N LYS A 4 -15.64 -7.78 69.10
CA LYS A 4 -15.72 -7.13 70.43
C LYS A 4 -17.06 -6.43 70.72
N ILE A 5 -17.89 -6.19 69.70
CA ILE A 5 -19.15 -5.41 69.83
C ILE A 5 -20.34 -6.30 70.24
N GLU A 6 -20.37 -7.57 69.80
CA GLU A 6 -21.46 -8.51 70.12
C GLU A 6 -21.58 -8.78 71.63
N LYS A 7 -20.46 -8.69 72.38
CA LYS A 7 -20.43 -8.89 73.83
C LYS A 7 -20.86 -7.65 74.65
N LEU A 8 -21.27 -6.56 74.00
CA LEU A 8 -21.59 -5.26 74.62
C LEU A 8 -23.08 -4.86 74.57
N PHE A 9 -23.91 -5.51 73.74
CA PHE A 9 -25.31 -5.12 73.51
C PHE A 9 -26.25 -6.32 73.56
N LYS A 10 -27.35 -6.20 74.32
CA LYS A 10 -28.29 -7.31 74.57
C LYS A 10 -29.14 -7.70 73.36
N SER A 11 -29.36 -6.81 72.40
CA SER A 11 -30.07 -7.10 71.15
C SER A 11 -29.52 -6.34 69.95
N TYR A 12 -29.81 -6.83 68.74
CA TYR A 12 -29.52 -6.13 67.48
C TYR A 12 -30.16 -4.73 67.44
N ARG A 13 -31.36 -4.57 68.00
CA ARG A 13 -32.04 -3.26 68.11
C ARG A 13 -31.24 -2.26 68.95
N ASP A 14 -30.57 -2.72 70.00
CA ASP A 14 -29.73 -1.87 70.85
C ASP A 14 -28.44 -1.46 70.13
N GLN A 15 -27.89 -2.33 69.26
CA GLN A 15 -26.75 -1.98 68.39
C GLN A 15 -27.13 -0.87 67.40
N LEU A 16 -28.32 -0.95 66.79
CA LEU A 16 -28.84 0.11 65.90
C LEU A 16 -29.08 1.43 66.64
N LEU A 17 -29.66 1.39 67.85
CA LEU A 17 -29.85 2.58 68.69
C LEU A 17 -28.51 3.18 69.17
N HIS A 18 -27.51 2.34 69.46
CA HIS A 18 -26.17 2.80 69.80
C HIS A 18 -25.49 3.49 68.60
N LEU A 19 -25.58 2.91 67.39
CA LEU A 19 -25.10 3.56 66.16
C LEU A 19 -25.79 4.90 65.92
N ALA A 20 -27.11 4.97 66.07
CA ALA A 20 -27.88 6.20 65.93
C ALA A 20 -27.45 7.29 66.92
N LYS A 21 -27.14 6.92 68.17
CA LYS A 21 -26.62 7.83 69.19
C LYS A 21 -25.19 8.28 68.88
N LEU A 22 -24.31 7.35 68.48
CA LEU A 22 -22.91 7.61 68.15
C LEU A 22 -22.76 8.57 66.96
N TYR A 23 -23.45 8.30 65.86
CA TYR A 23 -23.51 9.17 64.67
C TYR A 23 -24.53 10.30 64.80
N SER A 24 -25.12 10.48 65.99
CA SER A 24 -25.95 11.63 66.35
C SER A 24 -27.22 11.89 65.51
N VAL A 25 -27.75 10.88 64.82
CA VAL A 25 -28.91 10.93 63.91
C VAL A 25 -30.10 11.65 64.56
N VAL A 26 -30.53 12.76 63.95
CA VAL A 26 -31.49 13.71 64.54
C VAL A 26 -32.90 13.11 64.59
N GLU A 27 -33.33 12.41 63.55
CA GLU A 27 -34.65 11.79 63.49
C GLU A 27 -34.84 10.74 64.60
N ILE A 28 -33.80 9.96 64.91
CA ILE A 28 -33.89 8.93 65.96
C ILE A 28 -33.88 9.58 67.36
N LYS A 29 -33.20 10.72 67.54
CA LYS A 29 -33.25 11.51 68.78
C LYS A 29 -34.63 12.13 69.05
N SER A 30 -35.38 12.55 68.03
CA SER A 30 -36.73 13.09 68.23
C SER A 30 -37.72 12.00 68.62
N TYR A 31 -37.70 10.83 67.98
CA TYR A 31 -38.52 9.69 68.40
C TYR A 31 -38.18 9.19 69.80
N ALA A 32 -36.91 9.25 70.22
CA ALA A 32 -36.50 8.89 71.59
C ALA A 32 -37.04 9.83 72.69
N ARG A 33 -37.53 11.03 72.33
CA ARG A 33 -38.27 11.95 73.22
C ARG A 33 -39.79 11.76 73.16
N SER A 34 -40.28 10.90 72.26
CA SER A 34 -41.70 10.58 72.11
C SER A 34 -42.05 9.25 72.81
N SER A 35 -43.33 9.04 73.09
CA SER A 35 -43.83 7.75 73.59
C SER A 35 -43.83 6.61 72.53
N LYS A 36 -43.47 6.90 71.27
CA LYS A 36 -43.52 5.95 70.15
C LYS A 36 -42.17 5.27 69.92
N ARG A 37 -42.14 3.92 69.94
CA ARG A 37 -40.93 3.11 69.72
C ARG A 37 -40.79 2.73 68.24
N LEU A 38 -39.68 3.12 67.61
CA LEU A 38 -39.30 2.67 66.26
C LEU A 38 -39.02 1.15 66.22
N THR A 39 -39.42 0.49 65.14
CA THR A 39 -39.12 -0.92 64.84
C THR A 39 -37.69 -1.10 64.33
N ILE A 40 -37.21 -2.35 64.25
CA ILE A 40 -35.85 -2.66 63.75
C ILE A 40 -35.68 -2.14 62.31
N SER A 41 -36.57 -2.51 61.39
CA SER A 41 -36.48 -2.09 59.98
C SER A 41 -36.60 -0.57 59.78
N GLN A 42 -37.32 0.14 60.65
CA GLN A 42 -37.36 1.60 60.64
C GLN A 42 -36.03 2.22 61.08
N LEU A 43 -35.37 1.63 62.08
CA LEU A 43 -34.02 2.04 62.51
C LEU A 43 -32.97 1.75 61.44
N GLU A 44 -33.05 0.59 60.78
CA GLU A 44 -32.18 0.22 59.65
C GLU A 44 -32.31 1.23 58.50
N LEU A 45 -33.54 1.56 58.08
CA LEU A 45 -33.81 2.53 57.02
C LEU A 45 -33.28 3.94 57.36
N LEU A 46 -33.48 4.41 58.59
CA LEU A 46 -32.98 5.73 59.03
C LEU A 46 -31.45 5.79 59.08
N LEU A 47 -30.78 4.69 59.45
CA LEU A 47 -29.32 4.58 59.42
C LEU A 47 -28.77 4.51 57.98
N ILE A 48 -29.39 3.71 57.10
CA ILE A 48 -29.04 3.64 55.67
C ILE A 48 -29.21 5.00 54.99
N LYS A 49 -30.30 5.72 55.25
CA LYS A 49 -30.55 7.09 54.73
C LYS A 49 -29.47 8.08 55.16
N ASN A 50 -28.89 7.90 56.35
CA ASN A 50 -27.77 8.69 56.86
C ASN A 50 -26.38 8.09 56.47
N HIS A 51 -26.33 7.15 55.52
CA HIS A 51 -25.13 6.44 55.05
C HIS A 51 -24.34 5.67 56.13
N ILE A 52 -24.97 5.33 57.26
CA ILE A 52 -24.34 4.58 58.37
C ILE A 52 -24.43 3.08 58.09
N LYS A 53 -23.28 2.40 58.12
CA LYS A 53 -23.19 0.96 57.86
C LYS A 53 -23.77 0.14 59.03
N LEU A 54 -24.72 -0.75 58.71
CA LEU A 54 -25.40 -1.60 59.69
C LEU A 54 -24.52 -2.74 60.23
N PRO A 55 -24.81 -3.29 61.43
CA PRO A 55 -24.19 -4.52 61.93
C PRO A 55 -24.64 -5.76 61.14
N ASN A 56 -23.87 -6.85 61.24
CA ASN A 56 -24.16 -8.09 60.51
C ASN A 56 -25.20 -8.99 61.21
N ASN A 57 -26.48 -8.62 61.18
CA ASN A 57 -27.58 -9.57 61.39
C ASN A 57 -28.82 -9.14 60.58
N ARG A 58 -28.90 -9.57 59.32
CA ARG A 58 -29.79 -8.98 58.31
C ARG A 58 -31.11 -9.72 58.19
N SER A 59 -32.22 -9.05 58.52
CA SER A 59 -33.57 -9.51 58.13
C SER A 59 -33.98 -9.10 56.70
N SER A 60 -33.09 -8.46 55.94
CA SER A 60 -33.42 -7.69 54.72
C SER A 60 -32.90 -8.28 53.39
N ASP A 61 -31.99 -9.27 53.39
CA ASP A 61 -31.32 -9.74 52.17
C ASP A 61 -32.29 -10.22 51.07
N LYS A 62 -33.40 -10.88 51.43
CA LYS A 62 -34.42 -11.33 50.47
C LYS A 62 -35.14 -10.18 49.74
N ALA A 63 -35.22 -8.99 50.33
CA ALA A 63 -35.84 -7.84 49.70
C ALA A 63 -34.88 -7.18 48.69
N ILE A 64 -33.62 -7.00 49.11
CA ILE A 64 -32.56 -6.38 48.31
C ILE A 64 -32.28 -7.22 47.05
N ALA A 65 -32.03 -8.53 47.21
CA ALA A 65 -31.74 -9.42 46.08
C ALA A 65 -32.90 -9.49 45.06
N LYS A 66 -34.15 -9.37 45.50
CA LYS A 66 -35.32 -9.33 44.60
C LYS A 66 -35.41 -8.03 43.81
N GLN A 67 -34.90 -6.91 44.35
CA GLN A 67 -34.85 -5.64 43.67
C GLN A 67 -33.69 -5.58 42.66
N GLU A 68 -32.48 -5.97 43.07
CA GLU A 68 -31.29 -6.05 42.19
C GLU A 68 -31.52 -6.94 40.97
N LEU A 69 -32.18 -8.10 41.15
CA LEU A 69 -32.54 -9.01 40.05
C LEU A 69 -33.59 -8.39 39.10
N ARG A 70 -34.50 -7.55 39.61
CA ARG A 70 -35.49 -6.84 38.78
C ARG A 70 -34.85 -5.71 37.98
N GLU A 71 -33.97 -4.92 38.59
CA GLU A 71 -33.25 -3.83 37.93
C GLU A 71 -32.32 -4.37 36.85
N SER A 72 -31.48 -5.36 37.15
CA SER A 72 -30.61 -6.02 36.16
C SER A 72 -31.38 -6.65 34.99
N THR A 73 -32.55 -7.26 35.24
CA THR A 73 -33.42 -7.78 34.16
C THR A 73 -33.90 -6.66 33.23
N ILE A 74 -34.33 -5.52 33.77
CA ILE A 74 -34.77 -4.35 32.98
C ILE A 74 -33.61 -3.79 32.16
N THR A 75 -32.44 -3.61 32.76
CA THR A 75 -31.24 -3.08 32.07
C THR A 75 -30.80 -4.01 30.93
N ASN A 76 -30.83 -5.33 31.13
CA ASN A 76 -30.49 -6.31 30.10
C ASN A 76 -31.50 -6.34 28.94
N VAL A 77 -32.80 -6.19 29.22
CA VAL A 77 -33.83 -6.07 28.17
C VAL A 77 -33.62 -4.79 27.35
N TYR A 78 -33.34 -3.66 28.01
CA TYR A 78 -33.05 -2.39 27.33
C TYR A 78 -31.78 -2.48 26.46
N LEU A 79 -30.68 -3.00 27.00
CA LEU A 79 -29.44 -3.27 26.25
C LEU A 79 -29.67 -4.16 25.03
N THR A 80 -30.46 -5.21 25.17
CA THR A 80 -30.81 -6.12 24.07
C THR A 80 -31.56 -5.38 22.96
N PHE A 81 -32.54 -4.54 23.30
CA PHE A 81 -33.24 -3.69 22.33
C PHE A 81 -32.30 -2.68 21.65
N CYS A 82 -31.41 -2.02 22.41
CA CYS A 82 -30.41 -1.11 21.84
C CYS A 82 -29.46 -1.80 20.87
N ILE A 83 -29.01 -3.03 21.18
CA ILE A 83 -28.14 -3.81 20.29
C ILE A 83 -28.88 -4.21 19.01
N ILE A 84 -30.13 -4.68 19.12
CA ILE A 84 -30.97 -5.03 17.95
C ILE A 84 -31.21 -3.79 17.07
N PHE A 85 -31.54 -2.64 17.67
CA PHE A 85 -31.72 -1.37 16.95
C PHE A 85 -30.43 -0.89 16.26
N PHE A 86 -29.28 -1.01 16.93
CA PHE A 86 -27.97 -0.65 16.37
C PHE A 86 -27.61 -1.54 15.18
N ILE A 87 -27.80 -2.86 15.29
CA ILE A 87 -27.59 -3.82 14.19
C ILE A 87 -28.54 -3.52 13.02
N GLY A 88 -29.82 -3.24 13.30
CA GLY A 88 -30.80 -2.83 12.29
C GLY A 88 -30.38 -1.55 11.56
N SER A 89 -29.90 -0.54 12.30
CA SER A 89 -29.39 0.72 11.76
C SER A 89 -28.16 0.51 10.86
N LEU A 90 -27.22 -0.37 11.24
CA LEU A 90 -26.07 -0.74 10.40
C LEU A 90 -26.48 -1.47 9.11
N ILE A 91 -27.59 -2.21 9.11
CA ILE A 91 -28.15 -2.86 7.91
C ILE A 91 -28.85 -1.82 7.01
N LEU A 92 -29.66 -0.93 7.59
CA LEU A 92 -30.43 0.11 6.87
C LEU A 92 -29.55 1.21 6.28
N THR A 93 -28.46 1.59 6.95
CA THR A 93 -27.48 2.57 6.44
C THR A 93 -26.59 2.02 5.32
N ARG A 94 -26.41 0.69 5.24
CA ARG A 94 -25.57 0.00 4.24
C ARG A 94 -25.87 0.39 2.78
N PRO A 95 -27.12 0.42 2.27
CA PRO A 95 -27.42 0.91 0.92
C PRO A 95 -27.10 2.40 0.74
N TYR A 96 -27.35 3.24 1.75
CA TYR A 96 -27.11 4.69 1.69
C TYR A 96 -25.60 5.00 1.64
N ILE A 97 -24.80 4.37 2.51
CA ILE A 97 -23.33 4.44 2.49
C ILE A 97 -22.80 3.90 1.15
N LYS A 98 -23.37 2.82 0.61
CA LYS A 98 -23.00 2.30 -0.72
C LYS A 98 -23.35 3.28 -1.85
N LYS A 99 -24.46 4.02 -1.75
CA LYS A 99 -24.80 5.10 -2.69
C LYS A 99 -23.76 6.21 -2.62
N ILE A 100 -23.55 6.83 -1.46
CA ILE A 100 -22.60 7.94 -1.29
C ILE A 100 -21.17 7.52 -1.66
N VAL A 101 -20.68 6.36 -1.22
CA VAL A 101 -19.31 5.90 -1.55
C VAL A 101 -19.16 5.54 -3.03
N ASN A 102 -20.23 5.17 -3.74
CA ASN A 102 -20.21 5.07 -5.19
C ASN A 102 -20.26 6.45 -5.85
N GLU A 103 -21.11 7.35 -5.39
CA GLU A 103 -21.34 8.70 -5.92
C GLU A 103 -20.06 9.56 -5.80
N VAL A 104 -19.39 9.54 -4.64
CA VAL A 104 -18.07 10.16 -4.41
C VAL A 104 -16.96 9.51 -5.25
N LYS A 105 -17.02 8.19 -5.51
CA LYS A 105 -16.08 7.56 -6.46
C LYS A 105 -16.39 7.91 -7.90
N PHE A 106 -17.66 8.09 -8.25
CA PHE A 106 -18.08 8.54 -9.57
C PHE A 106 -17.75 10.01 -9.80
N THR A 107 -17.76 10.88 -8.80
CA THR A 107 -17.27 12.26 -8.96
C THR A 107 -15.76 12.29 -9.16
N TYR A 108 -14.94 11.65 -8.31
CA TYR A 108 -13.49 11.61 -8.53
C TYR A 108 -13.09 10.95 -9.85
N VAL A 109 -13.73 9.83 -10.23
CA VAL A 109 -13.48 9.20 -11.53
C VAL A 109 -14.03 10.05 -12.68
N ALA A 110 -15.13 10.79 -12.51
CA ALA A 110 -15.62 11.71 -13.54
C ALA A 110 -14.76 12.98 -13.66
N GLU A 111 -14.06 13.41 -12.61
CA GLU A 111 -13.04 14.47 -12.68
C GLU A 111 -11.81 13.99 -13.47
N GLU A 112 -11.29 12.78 -13.17
CA GLU A 112 -10.23 12.15 -13.97
C GLU A 112 -10.67 11.99 -15.44
N TYR A 113 -11.90 11.52 -15.69
CA TYR A 113 -12.43 11.36 -17.06
C TYR A 113 -12.75 12.68 -17.77
N LYS A 114 -13.13 13.76 -17.06
CA LYS A 114 -13.28 15.11 -17.64
C LYS A 114 -11.94 15.65 -18.11
N GLN A 115 -10.90 15.60 -17.25
CA GLN A 115 -9.54 16.00 -17.62
C GLN A 115 -9.00 15.24 -18.84
N VAL A 116 -9.47 14.00 -19.08
CA VAL A 116 -9.13 13.19 -20.25
C VAL A 116 -10.00 13.51 -21.49
N LYS A 117 -11.29 13.87 -21.32
CA LYS A 117 -12.23 14.09 -22.45
C LYS A 117 -12.14 15.48 -23.08
N ASP A 118 -11.80 16.53 -22.33
CA ASP A 118 -11.88 17.93 -22.82
C ASP A 118 -10.78 18.32 -23.86
N ASN A 119 -10.02 17.35 -24.38
CA ASN A 119 -9.00 17.57 -25.42
C ASN A 119 -9.38 16.99 -26.80
N LYS A 120 -10.66 16.72 -27.10
CA LYS A 120 -11.12 16.34 -28.45
C LYS A 120 -12.47 16.96 -28.88
N LYS A 121 -12.42 18.23 -29.34
CA LYS A 121 -13.16 18.71 -30.52
C LYS A 121 -12.53 19.99 -31.08
N ILE A 122 -12.53 20.09 -32.41
CA ILE A 122 -12.15 21.19 -33.32
C ILE A 122 -13.27 21.14 -34.38
N GLU A 123 -13.84 22.19 -34.97
CA GLU A 123 -13.52 23.62 -35.22
C GLU A 123 -14.83 24.45 -35.02
N LYS A 124 -15.00 25.79 -35.11
CA LYS A 124 -14.23 26.99 -35.52
C LYS A 124 -14.50 28.17 -34.56
N ILE A 125 -13.67 29.20 -34.58
CA ILE A 125 -14.00 30.65 -34.69
C ILE A 125 -12.69 31.48 -34.66
N GLU A 126 -12.77 32.78 -34.99
CA GLU A 126 -11.69 33.64 -35.48
C GLU A 126 -10.68 34.16 -34.42
N LYS A 127 -9.75 35.00 -34.92
CA LYS A 127 -8.72 35.70 -34.14
C LYS A 127 -9.34 36.62 -33.08
N ILE A 128 -8.72 36.71 -31.91
CA ILE A 128 -8.04 37.93 -31.43
C ILE A 128 -7.16 37.57 -30.21
N GLU A 129 -6.20 38.45 -29.96
CA GLU A 129 -5.10 38.47 -28.98
C GLU A 129 -5.19 37.62 -27.71
N LYS A 130 -4.03 37.04 -27.33
CA LYS A 130 -3.80 36.44 -26.01
C LYS A 130 -2.80 37.28 -25.23
N THR A 131 -3.26 37.89 -24.13
CA THR A 131 -2.36 38.35 -23.07
C THR A 131 -1.68 37.15 -22.43
N GLU A 132 -0.35 37.21 -22.24
CA GLU A 132 0.39 36.16 -21.56
C GLU A 132 0.03 36.08 -20.07
N LYS A 133 -0.05 34.86 -19.51
CA LYS A 133 0.02 34.62 -18.07
C LYS A 133 1.05 33.51 -17.81
N PRO A 134 1.87 33.60 -16.73
CA PRO A 134 3.10 32.80 -16.64
C PRO A 134 2.85 31.29 -16.46
N GLU A 135 3.75 30.47 -17.01
CA GLU A 135 3.79 29.03 -16.70
C GLU A 135 4.18 28.80 -15.23
N VAL A 136 3.27 28.24 -14.44
CA VAL A 136 3.59 27.74 -13.10
C VAL A 136 4.42 26.47 -13.23
N LYS A 137 5.75 26.62 -13.18
CA LYS A 137 6.68 25.51 -12.97
C LYS A 137 6.43 24.92 -11.58
N GLN A 138 5.88 23.72 -11.51
CA GLN A 138 5.84 22.96 -10.27
C GLN A 138 7.24 22.41 -9.97
N GLU A 139 7.93 23.07 -9.06
CA GLU A 139 9.26 22.70 -8.60
C GLU A 139 9.16 21.53 -7.59
N TYR A 140 9.81 20.41 -7.88
CA TYR A 140 9.76 19.18 -7.07
C TYR A 140 11.16 18.91 -6.47
N GLU A 141 11.46 19.63 -5.39
CA GLU A 141 12.81 19.80 -4.81
C GLU A 141 13.54 18.47 -4.49
N ASN A 142 12.82 17.44 -4.04
CA ASN A 142 13.38 16.18 -3.51
C ASN A 142 13.99 15.22 -4.57
N THR A 143 14.50 15.72 -5.69
CA THR A 143 15.05 14.89 -6.79
C THR A 143 16.47 15.28 -7.21
N ILE A 144 17.43 15.09 -6.29
CA ILE A 144 18.86 15.33 -6.50
C ILE A 144 19.42 14.38 -7.57
N SER A 145 20.29 14.89 -8.46
CA SER A 145 21.11 14.12 -9.40
C SER A 145 22.56 14.23 -8.95
N LEU A 146 23.22 13.10 -8.66
CA LEU A 146 24.64 13.05 -8.35
C LEU A 146 25.46 13.14 -9.64
N ASN A 147 26.68 13.69 -9.58
CA ASN A 147 27.61 13.62 -10.71
C ASN A 147 28.15 12.18 -10.88
N ALA A 148 28.73 11.87 -12.04
CA ALA A 148 29.15 10.52 -12.41
C ALA A 148 30.27 10.01 -11.48
N LYS A 149 31.24 10.85 -11.12
CA LYS A 149 32.37 10.47 -10.25
C LYS A 149 31.92 10.21 -8.82
N THR A 150 31.06 11.06 -8.24
CA THR A 150 30.43 10.85 -6.93
C THR A 150 29.57 9.59 -6.93
N THR A 151 28.88 9.28 -8.03
CA THR A 151 28.08 8.05 -8.16
C THR A 151 28.97 6.79 -8.22
N ILE A 152 30.10 6.85 -8.93
CA ILE A 152 31.10 5.76 -8.97
C ILE A 152 31.70 5.55 -7.59
N ASN A 153 32.12 6.62 -6.90
CA ASN A 153 32.66 6.55 -5.54
C ASN A 153 31.62 5.93 -4.58
N LEU A 154 30.38 6.44 -4.55
CA LEU A 154 29.29 5.88 -3.74
C LEU A 154 29.11 4.37 -3.93
N PHE A 155 29.18 3.87 -5.16
CA PHE A 155 29.10 2.42 -5.41
C PHE A 155 30.35 1.64 -4.98
N ASN A 156 31.52 2.25 -4.99
CA ASN A 156 32.76 1.62 -4.53
C ASN A 156 32.83 1.60 -2.98
N ASP A 157 32.48 2.72 -2.32
CA ASP A 157 32.41 2.85 -0.86
C ASP A 157 31.36 1.90 -0.27
N LEU A 158 30.22 1.76 -0.94
CA LEU A 158 29.21 0.76 -0.60
C LEU A 158 29.57 -0.67 -1.06
N GLY A 159 30.78 -0.92 -1.58
CA GLY A 159 31.26 -2.25 -1.96
C GLY A 159 30.32 -2.99 -2.92
N TYR A 160 29.88 -2.30 -3.99
CA TYR A 160 28.96 -2.80 -5.00
C TYR A 160 29.68 -2.92 -6.35
N ASP A 161 30.07 -4.14 -6.70
CA ASP A 161 30.79 -4.48 -7.92
C ASP A 161 30.02 -5.47 -8.80
N LEU A 162 30.13 -5.31 -10.13
CA LEU A 162 29.46 -6.16 -11.09
C LEU A 162 30.16 -7.51 -11.27
N LYS A 163 31.47 -7.68 -10.97
CA LYS A 163 32.08 -9.01 -10.97
C LYS A 163 31.60 -9.82 -9.77
N ALA A 164 31.55 -9.21 -8.59
CA ALA A 164 31.00 -9.83 -7.39
C ALA A 164 29.53 -10.27 -7.58
N VAL A 165 28.70 -9.44 -8.22
CA VAL A 165 27.32 -9.81 -8.57
C VAL A 165 27.26 -10.98 -9.56
N ARG A 166 28.10 -11.00 -10.59
CA ARG A 166 28.22 -12.16 -11.52
C ARG A 166 28.64 -13.44 -10.79
N ALA A 167 29.47 -13.32 -9.75
CA ALA A 167 29.84 -14.42 -8.85
C ALA A 167 28.76 -14.75 -7.79
N GLY A 168 27.53 -14.23 -7.92
CA GLY A 168 26.39 -14.56 -7.06
C GLY A 168 26.16 -13.61 -5.87
N GLN A 169 26.94 -12.54 -5.70
CA GLN A 169 26.66 -11.55 -4.66
C GLN A 169 25.30 -10.89 -4.87
N LYS A 170 24.49 -10.80 -3.81
CA LYS A 170 23.19 -10.11 -3.87
C LYS A 170 23.37 -8.61 -4.12
N VAL A 171 22.63 -8.08 -5.08
CA VAL A 171 22.68 -6.68 -5.52
C VAL A 171 22.19 -5.77 -4.40
N LYS A 172 22.97 -4.73 -4.08
CA LYS A 172 22.62 -3.79 -3.02
C LYS A 172 21.47 -2.87 -3.48
N PRO A 173 20.46 -2.60 -2.64
CA PRO A 173 19.22 -1.90 -3.02
C PRO A 173 19.39 -0.38 -3.09
N ILE A 174 20.35 0.08 -3.90
CA ILE A 174 20.71 1.49 -4.04
C ILE A 174 19.88 2.07 -5.19
N TYR A 175 18.98 3.01 -4.87
CA TYR A 175 18.02 3.55 -5.85
C TYR A 175 18.29 5.03 -6.11
N LEU A 176 18.95 5.35 -7.22
CA LEU A 176 19.07 6.73 -7.68
C LEU A 176 17.74 7.21 -8.26
N THR A 177 17.38 8.46 -7.96
CA THR A 177 16.18 9.12 -8.50
C THR A 177 16.39 9.58 -9.94
N LYS A 178 17.60 10.04 -10.29
CA LYS A 178 18.00 10.51 -11.62
C LYS A 178 19.35 9.92 -12.03
N LEU A 179 19.61 9.89 -13.34
CA LEU A 179 20.95 9.61 -13.88
C LEU A 179 21.92 10.78 -13.58
N PRO A 180 23.24 10.54 -13.60
CA PRO A 180 24.23 11.61 -13.61
C PRO A 180 24.18 12.40 -14.91
N LYS A 181 24.01 13.73 -14.84
CA LYS A 181 23.95 14.61 -16.02
C LYS A 181 25.22 14.57 -16.86
N ASP A 182 26.36 14.38 -16.20
CA ASP A 182 27.72 14.27 -16.73
C ASP A 182 28.13 12.83 -17.08
N ILE A 183 27.23 11.84 -17.03
CA ILE A 183 27.54 10.45 -17.44
C ILE A 183 28.15 10.37 -18.84
N ASN A 184 27.83 11.33 -19.72
CA ASN A 184 28.37 11.37 -21.07
C ASN A 184 29.84 11.85 -21.12
N SER A 185 30.29 12.61 -20.12
CA SER A 185 31.68 13.10 -19.96
C SER A 185 32.66 12.00 -19.52
N LEU A 186 32.17 10.81 -19.13
CA LEU A 186 33.02 9.64 -18.94
C LEU A 186 33.63 9.22 -20.29
N GLY A 187 34.92 9.49 -20.48
CA GLY A 187 35.65 9.14 -21.70
C GLY A 187 35.81 7.63 -21.90
N ASN A 188 35.80 6.84 -20.82
CA ASN A 188 35.88 5.39 -20.91
C ASN A 188 34.49 4.77 -21.19
N THR A 189 34.30 4.30 -22.42
CA THR A 189 33.07 3.62 -22.86
C THR A 189 32.69 2.42 -21.98
N LYS A 190 33.65 1.67 -21.43
CA LYS A 190 33.35 0.55 -20.53
C LYS A 190 32.83 1.04 -19.18
N GLU A 191 33.51 2.01 -18.57
CA GLU A 191 33.11 2.62 -17.30
C GLU A 191 31.70 3.24 -17.39
N LYS A 192 31.38 3.90 -18.51
CA LYS A 192 30.04 4.42 -18.82
C LYS A 192 28.97 3.32 -18.83
N ARG A 193 29.25 2.14 -19.41
CA ARG A 193 28.34 0.98 -19.41
C ARG A 193 28.22 0.34 -18.04
N ASP A 194 29.34 0.08 -17.36
CA ASP A 194 29.36 -0.53 -16.03
C ASP A 194 28.63 0.38 -15.02
N LEU A 195 28.79 1.70 -15.09
CA LEU A 195 28.01 2.65 -14.28
C LEU A 195 26.51 2.59 -14.59
N PHE A 196 26.13 2.62 -15.87
CA PHE A 196 24.72 2.51 -16.27
C PHE A 196 24.08 1.21 -15.76
N ILE A 197 24.79 0.08 -15.87
CA ILE A 197 24.35 -1.22 -15.34
C ILE A 197 24.22 -1.17 -13.81
N LYS A 198 25.21 -0.63 -13.08
CA LYS A 198 25.13 -0.45 -11.61
C LYS A 198 23.90 0.36 -11.18
N ILE A 199 23.55 1.42 -11.91
CA ILE A 199 22.36 2.24 -11.60
C ILE A 199 21.06 1.48 -11.88
N LEU A 200 20.97 0.80 -13.03
CA LEU A 200 19.73 0.21 -13.51
C LEU A 200 19.38 -1.14 -12.85
N LEU A 201 20.38 -1.98 -12.59
CA LEU A 201 20.22 -3.33 -12.06
C LEU A 201 19.37 -3.40 -10.76
N PRO A 202 19.62 -2.61 -9.70
CA PRO A 202 18.79 -2.66 -8.49
C PRO A 202 17.35 -2.21 -8.74
N LEU A 203 17.11 -1.25 -9.66
CA LEU A 203 15.77 -0.80 -10.03
C LEU A 203 14.99 -1.91 -10.76
N VAL A 204 15.65 -2.62 -11.69
CA VAL A 204 15.07 -3.76 -12.39
C VAL A 204 14.80 -4.91 -11.41
N LEU A 205 15.70 -5.20 -10.48
CA LEU A 205 15.48 -6.27 -9.50
C LEU A 205 14.37 -5.92 -8.50
N ALA A 206 14.27 -4.68 -8.03
CA ALA A 206 13.21 -4.25 -7.12
C ALA A 206 11.81 -4.40 -7.73
N GLU A 207 11.63 -4.02 -9.00
CA GLU A 207 10.34 -4.23 -9.69
C GLU A 207 10.11 -5.70 -10.07
N ASN A 208 11.15 -6.54 -10.23
CA ASN A 208 10.95 -7.98 -10.40
C ASN A 208 10.52 -8.63 -9.08
N ALA A 209 11.14 -8.29 -7.96
CA ALA A 209 10.76 -8.77 -6.63
C ALA A 209 9.29 -8.45 -6.32
N LYS A 210 8.86 -7.20 -6.52
CA LYS A 210 7.45 -6.78 -6.39
C LYS A 210 6.47 -7.64 -7.22
N ILE A 211 6.84 -7.98 -8.46
CA ILE A 211 6.02 -8.85 -9.33
C ILE A 211 6.03 -10.30 -8.82
N THR A 212 7.15 -10.79 -8.28
CA THR A 212 7.24 -12.11 -7.63
C THR A 212 6.38 -12.17 -6.37
N ASP A 213 6.48 -11.20 -5.46
CA ASP A 213 5.66 -11.08 -4.24
C ASP A 213 4.16 -11.09 -4.59
N ASP A 214 3.75 -10.31 -5.59
CA ASP A 214 2.37 -10.29 -6.08
C ASP A 214 1.96 -11.64 -6.71
N ARG A 215 2.88 -12.32 -7.42
CA ARG A 215 2.63 -13.63 -8.04
C ARG A 215 2.49 -14.74 -7.01
N GLU A 216 3.34 -14.79 -5.98
CA GLU A 216 3.21 -15.71 -4.84
C GLU A 216 1.86 -15.49 -4.14
N ARG A 217 1.49 -14.23 -3.92
CA ARG A 217 0.17 -13.86 -3.39
C ARG A 217 -0.97 -14.29 -4.30
N LEU A 218 -0.84 -14.18 -5.63
CA LEU A 218 -1.84 -14.66 -6.58
C LEU A 218 -2.07 -16.17 -6.42
N PHE A 219 -1.01 -16.98 -6.40
CA PHE A 219 -1.16 -18.44 -6.24
C PHE A 219 -1.65 -18.82 -4.84
N SER A 220 -1.24 -18.11 -3.78
CA SER A 220 -1.79 -18.29 -2.43
C SER A 220 -3.31 -18.04 -2.37
N ILE A 221 -3.81 -17.05 -3.11
CA ILE A 221 -5.26 -16.73 -3.24
C ILE A 221 -6.00 -17.76 -4.10
N LEU A 222 -5.35 -18.31 -5.14
CA LEU A 222 -5.98 -19.27 -6.05
C LEU A 222 -6.00 -20.70 -5.51
N ASN A 223 -5.18 -21.03 -4.52
CA ASN A 223 -5.19 -22.32 -3.84
C ASN A 223 -6.21 -22.38 -2.67
N LYS A 224 -7.11 -21.40 -2.56
CA LYS A 224 -8.12 -21.31 -1.48
C LYS A 224 -9.54 -21.51 -2.01
N ASN A 225 -10.32 -22.31 -1.30
CA ASN A 225 -11.76 -22.50 -1.55
C ASN A 225 -12.56 -21.20 -1.35
N PHE A 226 -12.14 -20.34 -0.40
CA PHE A 226 -12.81 -19.08 -0.09
C PHE A 226 -11.82 -17.93 0.06
N ASN A 227 -12.12 -16.80 -0.59
CA ASN A 227 -11.27 -15.61 -0.60
C ASN A 227 -11.86 -14.49 0.26
N THR A 228 -11.02 -13.90 1.11
CA THR A 228 -11.40 -12.77 1.98
C THR A 228 -11.82 -11.54 1.17
N ILE A 229 -12.42 -10.55 1.84
CA ILE A 229 -12.75 -9.27 1.20
C ILE A 229 -11.46 -8.57 0.72
N GLY A 230 -10.39 -8.61 1.52
CA GLY A 230 -9.10 -8.02 1.17
C GLY A 230 -8.46 -8.65 -0.07
N GLU A 231 -8.53 -9.98 -0.21
CA GLU A 231 -8.01 -10.69 -1.38
C GLU A 231 -8.84 -10.43 -2.64
N ARG A 232 -10.17 -10.37 -2.53
CA ARG A 232 -11.05 -9.98 -3.64
C ARG A 232 -10.84 -8.53 -4.09
N VAL A 233 -10.57 -7.61 -3.16
CA VAL A 233 -10.20 -6.22 -3.49
C VAL A 233 -8.81 -6.14 -4.12
N TRP A 234 -7.84 -6.92 -3.64
CA TRP A 234 -6.50 -7.00 -4.24
C TRP A 234 -6.54 -7.57 -5.67
N LEU A 235 -7.26 -8.68 -5.90
CA LEU A 235 -7.50 -9.23 -7.24
C LEU A 235 -8.11 -8.16 -8.17
N LYS A 236 -9.15 -7.44 -7.72
CA LYS A 236 -9.76 -6.36 -8.52
C LYS A 236 -8.75 -5.27 -8.90
N ARG A 237 -7.83 -4.89 -8.00
CA ARG A 237 -6.75 -3.93 -8.31
C ARG A 237 -5.78 -4.48 -9.36
N ARG A 238 -5.30 -5.71 -9.18
CA ARG A 238 -4.38 -6.37 -10.11
C ARG A 238 -5.00 -6.57 -11.51
N PHE A 239 -6.30 -6.88 -11.61
CA PHE A 239 -6.99 -6.94 -12.91
C PHE A 239 -7.00 -5.59 -13.65
N VAL A 240 -7.24 -4.48 -12.95
CA VAL A 240 -7.20 -3.13 -13.55
C VAL A 240 -5.77 -2.78 -14.01
N GLU A 241 -4.79 -2.96 -13.14
CA GLU A 241 -3.37 -2.69 -13.40
C GLU A 241 -2.81 -3.50 -14.57
N TYR A 242 -3.12 -4.80 -14.61
CA TYR A 242 -2.73 -5.67 -15.72
C TYR A 242 -3.68 -5.56 -16.94
N LYS A 243 -4.66 -4.65 -16.95
CA LYS A 243 -5.61 -4.34 -18.04
C LYS A 243 -6.44 -5.54 -18.53
N ILE A 244 -7.10 -6.22 -17.60
CA ILE A 244 -7.88 -7.44 -17.82
C ILE A 244 -9.34 -7.16 -17.41
N GLU A 245 -10.17 -6.85 -18.41
CA GLU A 245 -11.56 -6.38 -18.22
C GLU A 245 -12.53 -7.52 -17.89
N ASP A 246 -12.34 -8.68 -18.53
CA ASP A 246 -13.09 -9.92 -18.34
C ASP A 246 -12.78 -10.65 -17.02
N LYS A 247 -11.72 -10.23 -16.30
CA LYS A 247 -11.18 -10.84 -15.07
C LYS A 247 -10.67 -12.27 -15.27
N ASP A 248 -10.21 -12.61 -16.46
CA ASP A 248 -9.59 -13.91 -16.76
C ASP A 248 -8.31 -14.11 -15.93
N LEU A 249 -8.35 -15.13 -15.07
CA LEU A 249 -7.25 -15.52 -14.19
C LEU A 249 -6.06 -16.14 -14.95
N SER A 250 -6.27 -16.76 -16.11
CA SER A 250 -5.20 -17.27 -16.97
C SER A 250 -4.45 -16.12 -17.63
N LYS A 251 -5.17 -15.08 -18.11
CA LYS A 251 -4.54 -13.82 -18.53
C LYS A 251 -3.77 -13.18 -17.37
N LEU A 252 -4.30 -13.17 -16.15
CA LEU A 252 -3.60 -12.59 -14.99
C LEU A 252 -2.32 -13.39 -14.65
N LYS A 253 -2.38 -14.72 -14.60
CA LYS A 253 -1.21 -15.61 -14.42
C LYS A 253 -0.13 -15.43 -15.49
N MET A 254 -0.50 -15.07 -16.72
CA MET A 254 0.43 -14.86 -17.84
C MET A 254 1.03 -13.44 -17.85
N ARG A 255 0.24 -12.42 -17.46
CA ARG A 255 0.66 -11.02 -17.42
C ARG A 255 1.46 -10.68 -16.15
N MET A 256 1.11 -11.23 -14.99
CA MET A 256 1.81 -11.02 -13.71
C MET A 256 3.06 -11.89 -13.59
N ASP A 257 4.11 -11.54 -14.34
CA ASP A 257 5.40 -12.25 -14.30
C ASP A 257 6.58 -11.31 -14.65
N ILE A 258 7.79 -11.70 -14.24
CA ILE A 258 9.01 -10.89 -14.31
C ILE A 258 9.47 -10.61 -15.75
N ILE A 259 10.20 -9.51 -15.94
CA ILE A 259 10.95 -9.26 -17.18
C ILE A 259 12.42 -9.65 -16.92
N PRO A 260 13.06 -10.47 -17.79
CA PRO A 260 14.48 -10.79 -17.67
C PRO A 260 15.34 -9.53 -17.56
N VAL A 261 16.35 -9.60 -16.71
CA VAL A 261 17.24 -8.50 -16.36
C VAL A 261 18.13 -8.15 -17.56
N SER A 262 18.58 -9.16 -18.30
CA SER A 262 19.35 -9.02 -19.53
C SER A 262 18.61 -8.19 -20.59
N ILE A 263 17.34 -8.52 -20.83
CA ILE A 263 16.43 -7.76 -21.73
C ILE A 263 16.23 -6.34 -21.21
N ALA A 264 15.90 -6.17 -19.94
CA ALA A 264 15.61 -4.86 -19.37
C ALA A 264 16.81 -3.91 -19.45
N ILE A 265 18.02 -4.42 -19.20
CA ILE A 265 19.26 -3.65 -19.37
C ILE A 265 19.54 -3.39 -20.85
N ALA A 266 19.40 -4.38 -21.74
CA ALA A 266 19.69 -4.22 -23.16
C ALA A 266 18.76 -3.22 -23.86
N GLN A 267 17.45 -3.29 -23.58
CA GLN A 267 16.49 -2.32 -24.10
C GLN A 267 16.75 -0.92 -23.54
N ALA A 268 16.97 -0.78 -22.23
CA ALA A 268 17.30 0.52 -21.65
C ALA A 268 18.60 1.10 -22.25
N ALA A 269 19.63 0.28 -22.43
CA ALA A 269 20.90 0.66 -23.04
C ALA A 269 20.71 1.13 -24.50
N ASN A 270 19.83 0.48 -25.27
CA ASN A 270 19.48 0.90 -26.62
C ASN A 270 18.67 2.21 -26.64
N GLU A 271 17.50 2.26 -25.99
CA GLU A 271 16.57 3.40 -26.07
C GLU A 271 17.15 4.68 -25.43
N SER A 272 18.02 4.55 -24.42
CA SER A 272 18.66 5.69 -23.75
C SER A 272 20.09 5.98 -24.21
N GLY A 273 20.68 5.16 -25.10
CA GLY A 273 22.08 5.26 -25.46
C GLY A 273 23.00 5.16 -24.23
N TRP A 274 22.83 4.11 -23.42
CA TRP A 274 23.51 3.93 -22.12
C TRP A 274 23.33 5.12 -21.15
N GLY A 275 22.11 5.66 -21.10
CA GLY A 275 21.74 6.78 -20.24
C GLY A 275 22.15 8.17 -20.74
N THR A 276 22.84 8.26 -21.88
CA THR A 276 23.35 9.55 -22.42
C THR A 276 22.29 10.39 -23.15
N SER A 277 21.19 9.76 -23.57
CA SER A 277 20.08 10.44 -24.25
C SER A 277 19.46 11.53 -23.38
N ARG A 278 19.19 12.70 -23.97
CA ARG A 278 18.51 13.81 -23.30
C ARG A 278 17.19 13.37 -22.64
N PHE A 279 16.44 12.47 -23.27
CA PHE A 279 15.19 11.95 -22.71
C PHE A 279 15.41 11.12 -21.43
N ALA A 280 16.56 10.46 -21.28
CA ALA A 280 16.94 9.78 -20.07
C ALA A 280 17.47 10.74 -18.99
N LEU A 281 18.29 11.73 -19.37
CA LEU A 281 18.90 12.68 -18.43
C LEU A 281 17.91 13.72 -17.86
N GLU A 282 17.04 14.29 -18.71
CA GLU A 282 16.03 15.29 -18.30
C GLU A 282 14.69 14.65 -17.95
N GLY A 283 14.38 13.52 -18.59
CA GLY A 283 13.06 12.88 -18.51
C GLY A 283 13.00 11.59 -17.71
N ASN A 284 14.13 11.05 -17.24
CA ASN A 284 14.25 9.68 -16.70
C ASN A 284 13.70 8.59 -17.66
N ALA A 285 13.52 8.89 -18.95
CA ALA A 285 12.82 8.05 -19.91
C ALA A 285 13.74 7.00 -20.52
N LEU A 286 14.12 6.01 -19.70
CA LEU A 286 15.09 4.97 -20.04
C LEU A 286 14.69 4.08 -21.22
N PHE A 287 13.39 3.98 -21.52
CA PHE A 287 12.81 2.97 -22.43
C PHE A 287 12.05 3.56 -23.63
N GLY A 288 12.26 4.84 -23.96
CA GLY A 288 11.74 5.47 -25.19
C GLY A 288 10.21 5.60 -25.29
N GLN A 289 9.46 5.32 -24.23
CA GLN A 289 7.99 5.19 -24.25
C GLN A 289 7.29 6.49 -24.71
N TRP A 290 6.34 6.37 -25.65
CA TRP A 290 5.63 7.53 -26.21
C TRP A 290 4.42 7.96 -25.36
N THR A 291 4.07 9.25 -25.46
CA THR A 291 2.84 9.83 -24.93
C THR A 291 2.28 10.89 -25.87
N TRP A 292 0.95 11.04 -25.89
CA TRP A 292 0.24 12.14 -26.55
C TRP A 292 -0.23 13.20 -25.53
N SER A 293 0.11 13.03 -24.26
CA SER A 293 -0.23 14.00 -23.21
C SER A 293 0.68 15.24 -23.26
N LYS A 294 0.26 16.31 -22.58
CA LYS A 294 1.10 17.51 -22.41
C LYS A 294 2.39 17.20 -21.63
N LYS A 295 2.34 16.27 -20.66
CA LYS A 295 3.42 15.85 -19.74
C LYS A 295 4.43 14.89 -20.41
N GLY A 296 5.14 15.41 -21.41
CA GLY A 296 6.22 14.68 -22.10
C GLY A 296 7.21 15.62 -22.76
N LEU A 297 8.38 15.09 -23.09
CA LEU A 297 9.47 15.78 -23.78
C LEU A 297 9.31 15.63 -25.30
N SER A 298 9.20 16.75 -26.01
CA SER A 298 9.24 16.79 -27.47
C SER A 298 10.67 16.51 -27.99
N PRO A 299 10.85 15.88 -29.17
CA PRO A 299 12.12 15.93 -29.90
C PRO A 299 12.53 17.38 -30.20
N LYS A 300 13.85 17.66 -30.28
CA LYS A 300 14.36 18.99 -30.68
C LYS A 300 13.95 19.31 -32.12
N ASN A 301 14.28 18.42 -33.05
CA ASN A 301 13.91 18.54 -34.45
C ASN A 301 12.58 17.80 -34.65
N LYS A 302 11.48 18.46 -34.30
CA LYS A 302 10.13 17.89 -34.39
C LYS A 302 9.59 18.06 -35.82
N ASP A 303 9.44 16.94 -36.52
CA ASP A 303 8.58 16.83 -37.71
C ASP A 303 7.17 17.39 -37.37
N PRO A 304 6.67 18.42 -38.09
CA PRO A 304 5.39 19.06 -37.79
C PRO A 304 4.23 18.07 -37.65
N ASN A 305 4.25 16.99 -38.45
CA ASN A 305 3.18 15.99 -38.51
C ASN A 305 3.24 14.97 -37.36
N LYS A 306 4.37 14.86 -36.63
CA LYS A 306 4.54 13.90 -35.54
C LYS A 306 4.10 14.50 -34.20
N THR A 307 2.88 14.17 -33.77
CA THR A 307 2.26 14.72 -32.55
C THR A 307 2.72 14.05 -31.24
N HIS A 308 3.41 12.91 -31.30
CA HIS A 308 3.86 12.18 -30.11
C HIS A 308 5.06 12.86 -29.42
N LYS A 309 5.14 12.68 -28.10
CA LYS A 309 6.27 13.05 -27.23
C LYS A 309 6.85 11.80 -26.57
N VAL A 310 8.05 11.90 -25.99
CA VAL A 310 8.57 10.88 -25.06
C VAL A 310 8.01 11.15 -23.65
N LEU A 311 7.55 10.10 -22.97
CA LEU A 311 6.98 10.17 -21.62
C LEU A 311 8.05 10.54 -20.59
N GLN A 312 7.74 11.46 -19.67
CA GLN A 312 8.64 11.91 -18.60
C GLN A 312 8.26 11.30 -17.25
N PHE A 313 9.27 10.94 -16.45
CA PHE A 313 9.13 10.35 -15.12
C PHE A 313 9.86 11.19 -14.06
N GLN A 314 9.26 11.32 -12.87
CA GLN A 314 9.91 12.01 -11.75
C GLN A 314 11.17 11.28 -11.25
N ILE A 315 11.16 9.95 -11.30
CA ILE A 315 12.29 9.09 -10.89
C ILE A 315 12.52 7.93 -11.86
N LEU A 316 13.76 7.44 -11.97
CA LEU A 316 14.13 6.30 -12.82
C LEU A 316 13.29 5.04 -12.57
N ARG A 317 12.97 4.75 -11.30
CA ARG A 317 12.15 3.58 -10.92
C ARG A 317 10.79 3.55 -11.61
N ALA A 318 10.14 4.72 -11.78
CA ALA A 318 8.83 4.82 -12.43
C ALA A 318 8.92 4.52 -13.94
N SER A 319 10.06 4.79 -14.58
CA SER A 319 10.29 4.38 -15.98
C SER A 319 10.45 2.86 -16.09
N VAL A 320 11.15 2.22 -15.15
CA VAL A 320 11.26 0.75 -15.08
C VAL A 320 9.89 0.10 -14.85
N GLU A 321 9.07 0.62 -13.93
CA GLU A 321 7.71 0.15 -13.69
C GLU A 321 6.82 0.29 -14.93
N ALA A 322 6.81 1.46 -15.58
CA ALA A 322 6.02 1.70 -16.78
C ALA A 322 6.47 0.85 -17.99
N TYR A 323 7.76 0.57 -18.11
CA TYR A 323 8.31 -0.34 -19.11
C TYR A 323 7.84 -1.79 -18.87
N LYS A 324 7.94 -2.30 -17.65
CA LYS A 324 7.49 -3.65 -17.33
C LYS A 324 5.98 -3.80 -17.50
N ASN A 325 5.20 -2.80 -17.09
CA ASN A 325 3.76 -2.76 -17.31
C ASN A 325 3.39 -2.69 -18.81
N ASN A 326 4.22 -2.10 -19.67
CA ASN A 326 4.06 -2.17 -21.12
C ASN A 326 4.22 -3.61 -21.64
N LEU A 327 5.36 -4.26 -21.38
CA LEU A 327 5.61 -5.65 -21.80
C LEU A 327 4.61 -6.65 -21.19
N ASN A 328 4.19 -6.43 -19.94
CA ASN A 328 3.23 -7.29 -19.26
C ASN A 328 1.77 -7.08 -19.69
N THR A 329 1.37 -5.93 -20.27
CA THR A 329 -0.05 -5.68 -20.61
C THR A 329 -0.35 -5.50 -22.10
N HIS A 330 0.56 -4.91 -22.89
CA HIS A 330 0.25 -4.50 -24.26
C HIS A 330 0.11 -5.71 -25.21
N ASN A 331 -0.81 -5.61 -26.18
CA ASN A 331 -1.15 -6.74 -27.06
C ASN A 331 0.00 -7.16 -27.98
N ALA A 332 0.88 -6.24 -28.38
CA ALA A 332 2.05 -6.54 -29.20
C ALA A 332 2.97 -7.62 -28.59
N TYR A 333 3.05 -7.70 -27.25
CA TYR A 333 3.94 -8.62 -26.53
C TYR A 333 3.19 -9.87 -26.03
N ARG A 334 2.10 -10.27 -26.69
CA ARG A 334 1.36 -11.51 -26.33
C ARG A 334 2.27 -12.73 -26.44
N GLU A 335 2.91 -12.91 -27.59
CA GLU A 335 3.82 -14.03 -27.89
C GLU A 335 5.00 -14.11 -26.90
N PHE A 336 5.56 -12.96 -26.50
CA PHE A 336 6.60 -12.87 -25.47
C PHE A 336 6.13 -13.46 -24.13
N ARG A 337 4.92 -13.10 -23.69
CA ARG A 337 4.36 -13.60 -22.42
C ARG A 337 3.96 -15.08 -22.52
N GLU A 338 3.44 -15.51 -23.66
CA GLU A 338 3.12 -16.92 -23.96
C GLU A 338 4.40 -17.78 -23.88
N LYS A 339 5.50 -17.37 -24.56
CA LYS A 339 6.78 -18.07 -24.47
C LYS A 339 7.39 -18.05 -23.07
N ARG A 340 7.35 -16.91 -22.37
CA ARG A 340 7.82 -16.80 -20.98
C ARG A 340 7.07 -17.77 -20.05
N ALA A 341 5.76 -17.90 -20.22
CA ALA A 341 4.96 -18.87 -19.47
C ALA A 341 5.33 -20.33 -19.81
N GLN A 342 5.62 -20.65 -21.08
CA GLN A 342 6.12 -21.97 -21.48
C GLN A 342 7.48 -22.30 -20.84
N LEU A 343 8.43 -21.36 -20.81
CA LEU A 343 9.75 -21.56 -20.18
C LEU A 343 9.59 -21.84 -18.68
N ARG A 344 8.81 -20.99 -17.98
CA ARG A 344 8.49 -21.17 -16.57
C ARG A 344 7.81 -22.51 -16.27
N GLY A 345 6.94 -22.99 -17.16
CA GLY A 345 6.24 -24.27 -17.03
C GLY A 345 7.13 -25.52 -17.16
N LYS A 346 8.35 -25.38 -17.70
CA LYS A 346 9.33 -26.47 -17.83
C LYS A 346 10.31 -26.57 -16.65
N ASN A 347 10.05 -25.86 -15.55
CA ASN A 347 11.01 -25.57 -14.47
C ASN A 347 12.33 -24.92 -14.98
N GLY A 348 12.33 -24.37 -16.19
CA GLY A 348 13.49 -23.71 -16.79
C GLY A 348 13.71 -22.32 -16.21
N GLU A 349 14.98 -21.96 -16.06
CA GLU A 349 15.38 -20.58 -15.80
C GLU A 349 14.97 -19.69 -16.98
N ILE A 350 14.43 -18.50 -16.70
CA ILE A 350 13.95 -17.59 -17.75
C ILE A 350 15.12 -16.76 -18.28
N ILE A 351 15.94 -17.38 -19.13
CA ILE A 351 17.03 -16.73 -19.85
C ILE A 351 16.42 -15.69 -20.81
N GLY A 352 16.87 -14.42 -20.72
CA GLY A 352 16.30 -13.36 -21.54
C GLY A 352 16.59 -13.50 -23.04
N LEU A 353 17.70 -14.14 -23.39
CA LEU A 353 18.08 -14.40 -24.79
C LEU A 353 17.06 -15.29 -25.54
N ASP A 354 16.34 -16.18 -24.86
CA ASP A 354 15.27 -16.99 -25.49
C ASP A 354 14.04 -16.18 -25.91
N LEU A 355 13.90 -14.96 -25.38
CA LEU A 355 12.70 -14.12 -25.45
C LEU A 355 12.87 -12.86 -26.33
N THR A 356 14.09 -12.51 -26.73
CA THR A 356 14.44 -11.36 -27.58
C THR A 356 13.59 -11.28 -28.85
N LYS A 357 13.48 -12.40 -29.60
CA LYS A 357 12.74 -12.51 -30.87
C LYS A 357 11.25 -12.15 -30.80
N TYR A 358 10.66 -12.16 -29.60
CA TYR A 358 9.26 -11.75 -29.39
C TYR A 358 9.10 -10.26 -29.08
N LEU A 359 10.21 -9.49 -29.09
CA LEU A 359 10.24 -8.04 -28.87
C LEU A 359 10.37 -7.22 -30.16
N LYS A 360 10.40 -7.84 -31.34
CA LYS A 360 10.49 -7.15 -32.65
C LYS A 360 9.43 -6.07 -32.88
N LYS A 361 8.28 -6.15 -32.19
CA LYS A 361 7.18 -5.16 -32.23
C LYS A 361 7.42 -3.93 -31.31
N TYR A 362 8.58 -3.84 -30.64
CA TYR A 362 8.96 -2.72 -29.78
C TYR A 362 9.49 -1.52 -30.58
N ALA A 363 10.18 -1.76 -31.70
CA ALA A 363 10.74 -0.74 -32.57
C ALA A 363 10.35 -0.97 -34.04
N SER A 364 10.30 0.09 -34.84
CA SER A 364 9.90 0.02 -36.25
C SER A 364 10.84 -0.80 -37.14
N ILE A 365 12.07 -1.06 -36.70
CA ILE A 365 13.09 -1.82 -37.45
C ILE A 365 12.94 -3.35 -37.33
N GLY A 366 11.90 -3.86 -36.65
CA GLY A 366 11.52 -5.27 -36.68
C GLY A 366 12.60 -6.22 -36.17
N GLU A 367 12.96 -7.24 -36.95
CA GLU A 367 13.96 -8.25 -36.55
C GLU A 367 15.35 -7.64 -36.31
N LYS A 368 15.70 -6.54 -36.98
CA LYS A 368 16.97 -5.83 -36.73
C LYS A 368 17.05 -5.25 -35.31
N TYR A 369 15.92 -5.04 -34.64
CA TYR A 369 15.89 -4.70 -33.21
C TYR A 369 16.35 -5.88 -32.35
N VAL A 370 15.92 -7.10 -32.70
CA VAL A 370 16.27 -8.36 -32.01
C VAL A 370 17.78 -8.58 -32.09
N GLU A 371 18.35 -8.47 -33.30
CA GLU A 371 19.81 -8.55 -33.54
C GLU A 371 20.60 -7.57 -32.66
N ILE A 372 20.13 -6.32 -32.54
CA ILE A 372 20.77 -5.29 -31.71
C ILE A 372 20.70 -5.65 -30.23
N LEU A 373 19.55 -6.11 -29.72
CA LEU A 373 19.41 -6.55 -28.33
C LEU A 373 20.32 -7.74 -28.03
N GLU A 374 20.37 -8.75 -28.90
CA GLU A 374 21.23 -9.92 -28.75
C GLU A 374 22.71 -9.54 -28.79
N SER A 375 23.10 -8.61 -29.68
CA SER A 375 24.44 -8.03 -29.70
C SER A 375 24.79 -7.32 -28.38
N ILE A 376 23.86 -6.58 -27.79
CA ILE A 376 24.07 -5.89 -26.50
C ILE A 376 24.13 -6.89 -25.34
N ILE A 377 23.26 -7.90 -25.31
CA ILE A 377 23.24 -8.95 -24.28
C ILE A 377 24.56 -9.72 -24.27
N ASN A 378 25.00 -10.19 -25.45
CA ASN A 378 26.18 -11.03 -25.58
C ASN A 378 27.48 -10.25 -25.34
N LYS A 379 27.64 -9.05 -25.94
CA LYS A 379 28.89 -8.25 -25.81
C LYS A 379 29.13 -7.65 -24.43
N ASN A 380 28.17 -7.71 -23.51
CA ASN A 380 28.32 -7.19 -22.15
C ASN A 380 27.97 -8.24 -21.07
N SER A 381 27.84 -9.52 -21.46
CA SER A 381 27.45 -10.64 -20.61
C SER A 381 26.27 -10.31 -19.69
N LEU A 382 25.12 -9.95 -20.28
CA LEU A 382 23.95 -9.51 -19.52
C LEU A 382 23.10 -10.66 -18.98
N VAL A 383 23.22 -11.87 -19.56
CA VAL A 383 22.54 -13.09 -19.08
C VAL A 383 22.96 -13.45 -17.66
N ASP A 384 24.21 -13.16 -17.28
CA ASP A 384 24.74 -13.31 -15.92
C ASP A 384 23.83 -12.65 -14.86
N PHE A 385 23.16 -11.55 -15.22
CA PHE A 385 22.27 -10.81 -14.34
C PHE A 385 20.84 -11.35 -14.29
N ASP A 386 20.42 -12.28 -15.16
CA ASP A 386 19.08 -12.90 -15.10
C ASP A 386 18.88 -13.74 -13.83
N LYS A 387 19.97 -14.22 -13.21
CA LYS A 387 19.98 -14.89 -11.89
C LYS A 387 20.28 -13.95 -10.72
N ALA A 388 20.56 -12.67 -10.97
CA ALA A 388 20.91 -11.73 -9.91
C ALA A 388 19.71 -11.51 -8.97
N ASN A 389 19.99 -11.48 -7.68
CA ASN A 389 18.97 -11.34 -6.63
C ASN A 389 19.25 -10.09 -5.79
N LEU A 390 18.20 -9.38 -5.40
CA LEU A 390 18.30 -8.20 -4.54
C LEU A 390 18.68 -8.62 -3.11
N LEU A 391 19.53 -7.84 -2.44
CA LEU A 391 19.80 -8.00 -1.02
C LEU A 391 18.55 -7.58 -0.21
N PRO A 392 17.98 -8.45 0.65
CA PRO A 392 16.77 -8.12 1.39
C PRO A 392 16.95 -6.90 2.30
N THR A 393 16.07 -5.91 2.17
CA THR A 393 16.03 -4.69 3.02
C THR A 393 15.36 -4.91 4.38
N ARG A 394 14.80 -6.10 4.63
CA ARG A 394 14.16 -6.45 5.89
C ARG A 394 15.02 -7.45 6.67
N ILE A 395 15.40 -7.06 7.87
CA ILE A 395 15.65 -8.01 8.96
C ILE A 395 14.38 -8.86 9.11
N LYS A 396 14.50 -10.18 9.07
CA LYS A 396 13.41 -11.07 9.47
C LYS A 396 13.17 -10.89 10.97
N LYS A 397 12.04 -10.30 11.37
CA LYS A 397 11.47 -10.63 12.69
C LYS A 397 11.10 -12.11 12.65
N GLY A 398 11.47 -12.87 13.68
CA GLY A 398 11.35 -14.33 13.67
C GLY A 398 12.60 -15.03 13.12
N VAL A 399 13.72 -14.87 13.83
CA VAL A 399 14.47 -16.04 14.29
C VAL A 399 14.17 -16.11 15.78
N GLU A 400 13.50 -17.17 16.22
CA GLU A 400 13.40 -17.51 17.64
C GLU A 400 14.72 -18.20 18.02
N LEU A 401 15.24 -17.88 19.20
CA LEU A 401 16.42 -18.47 19.83
C LEU A 401 15.96 -19.33 21.02
#